data_AF-A0A453N6S8-F1
#
_entry.id   AF-A0A453N6S8-F1
#
_cell.length_a   1.000
_cell.length_b   1.000
_cell.length_c   1.000
_cell.angle_alpha   90.00
_cell.angle_beta   90.00
_cell.angle_gamma   90.00
#
_symmetry.space_group_name_H-M   'P 1'
#
loop_
_entity.id
_entity.type
_entity.pdbx_description
1 polymer ?
#
loop_
_entity_poly.entity_id
_entity_poly.type
_entity_poly.pdbx_seq_one_letter_code
_entity_poly.pdbx_strand_id
1 'polypeptide(L)'
;MYRRGRQRDFVNDFLPPTLSEFKKTFGEDFKLFNQLLSPVMLSTLKNGNIVRGLAGVPDKGPVLFVGYHQLLAMEVPALVEGFLREKKTILRAAAHQVFFVGNYEILRQELSLFDWFSAFGAVPVSPINTYKMFERNEFVLLYPGGVREALHRKGEAYKLFWPDQPEFVRMAARFGVTVVPFGCVGEDDFVEIVLDYNDQKNIPYLKDAIKSFNEDFKGLIRSDFYYPCQFSF
;
A
#
# COMPACT_ATOMS: atom_id res chain seq x y z
N MET A 1 -23.58 28.00 -1.15
CA MET A 1 -22.18 28.39 -1.37
C MET A 1 -21.30 27.52 -0.46
N TYR A 2 -20.71 26.45 -0.97
CA TYR A 2 -19.88 25.52 -0.17
C TYR A 2 -18.44 26.05 -0.13
N ARG A 3 -17.96 26.45 1.06
CA ARG A 3 -16.57 26.89 1.27
C ARG A 3 -15.71 25.65 1.56
N ARG A 4 -14.95 25.18 0.58
CA ARG A 4 -13.93 24.13 0.77
C ARG A 4 -12.60 24.76 1.18
N GLY A 5 -11.88 24.12 2.11
CA GLY A 5 -10.50 24.48 2.43
C GLY A 5 -9.57 24.35 1.22
N ARG A 6 -8.47 25.10 1.20
CA ARG A 6 -7.53 25.18 0.06
C ARG A 6 -6.75 23.87 -0.19
N GLN A 7 -6.72 22.96 0.78
CA GLN A 7 -5.94 21.72 0.74
C GLN A 7 -6.86 20.50 0.89
N ARG A 8 -6.65 19.48 0.04
CA ARG A 8 -7.39 18.20 0.09
C ARG A 8 -7.03 17.43 1.36
N ASP A 9 -8.03 16.96 2.08
CA ASP A 9 -7.84 16.06 3.23
C ASP A 9 -8.00 14.60 2.74
N PHE A 10 -6.90 13.86 2.62
CA PHE A 10 -6.91 12.49 2.09
C PHE A 10 -7.70 11.49 2.94
N VAL A 11 -7.95 11.80 4.21
CA VAL A 11 -8.71 10.93 5.10
C VAL A 11 -10.18 11.38 5.13
N ASN A 12 -10.43 12.65 5.42
CA ASN A 12 -11.80 13.15 5.63
C ASN A 12 -12.57 13.40 4.33
N ASP A 13 -11.91 13.73 3.22
CA ASP A 13 -12.55 13.93 1.92
C ASP A 13 -12.68 12.61 1.12
N PHE A 14 -12.28 11.47 1.69
CA PHE A 14 -12.28 10.19 0.98
C PHE A 14 -13.70 9.65 0.79
N LEU A 15 -14.00 9.22 -0.43
CA LEU A 15 -15.22 8.49 -0.78
C LEU A 15 -14.84 7.09 -1.26
N PRO A 16 -15.47 6.02 -0.74
CA PRO A 16 -15.17 4.66 -1.18
C PRO A 16 -15.56 4.46 -2.65
N PRO A 17 -14.89 3.53 -3.35
CA PRO A 17 -15.20 3.24 -4.75
C PRO A 17 -16.64 2.74 -4.88
N THR A 18 -17.29 3.15 -5.96
CA THR A 18 -18.61 2.67 -6.34
C THR A 18 -18.54 1.20 -6.77
N LEU A 19 -19.69 0.52 -6.78
CA LEU A 19 -19.78 -0.85 -7.27
C LEU A 19 -19.36 -0.97 -8.76
N SER A 20 -19.60 0.08 -9.55
CA SER A 20 -19.19 0.12 -10.96
C SER A 20 -17.67 0.16 -11.10
N GLU A 21 -17.01 1.04 -10.33
CA GLU A 21 -15.54 1.13 -10.29
C GLU A 21 -14.93 -0.18 -9.79
N PHE A 22 -15.49 -0.76 -8.71
CA PHE A 22 -15.06 -2.07 -8.22
C PHE A 22 -15.13 -3.17 -9.29
N LYS A 23 -16.27 -3.28 -9.99
CA LYS A 23 -16.48 -4.29 -11.04
C LYS A 23 -15.55 -4.09 -12.22
N LYS A 24 -15.36 -2.85 -12.66
CA LYS A 24 -14.43 -2.53 -13.75
C LYS A 24 -13.00 -2.90 -13.35
N THR A 25 -12.54 -2.40 -12.21
CA THR A 25 -11.17 -2.62 -11.75
C THR A 25 -10.85 -4.10 -11.55
N PHE A 26 -11.63 -4.83 -10.77
CA PHE A 26 -11.29 -6.22 -10.43
C PHE A 26 -11.87 -7.26 -11.39
N GLY A 27 -12.88 -6.89 -12.18
CA GLY A 27 -13.52 -7.76 -13.17
C GLY A 27 -12.95 -7.61 -14.58
N GLU A 28 -12.32 -6.49 -14.89
CA GLU A 28 -11.77 -6.19 -16.22
C GLU A 28 -10.29 -5.80 -16.13
N ASP A 29 -9.96 -4.66 -15.49
CA ASP A 29 -8.61 -4.08 -15.52
C ASP A 29 -7.55 -5.01 -14.91
N PHE A 30 -7.83 -5.59 -13.74
CA PHE A 30 -6.94 -6.49 -13.00
C PHE A 30 -7.27 -7.97 -13.20
N LYS A 31 -8.18 -8.30 -14.12
CA LYS A 31 -8.66 -9.68 -14.30
C LYS A 31 -7.51 -10.66 -14.59
N LEU A 32 -6.66 -10.33 -15.56
CA LEU A 32 -5.56 -11.20 -15.96
C LEU A 32 -4.51 -11.32 -14.85
N PHE A 33 -4.20 -10.20 -14.18
CA PHE A 33 -3.29 -10.16 -13.04
C PHE A 33 -3.77 -11.07 -11.90
N ASN A 34 -5.04 -10.93 -11.51
CA ASN A 34 -5.66 -11.77 -10.50
C ASN A 34 -5.74 -13.24 -10.88
N GLN A 35 -5.96 -13.56 -12.16
CA GLN A 35 -5.94 -14.95 -12.64
C GLN A 35 -4.54 -15.56 -12.57
N LEU A 36 -3.51 -14.78 -12.93
CA LEU A 36 -2.13 -15.23 -12.90
C LEU A 36 -1.65 -15.49 -11.46
N LEU A 37 -1.89 -14.54 -10.55
CA LEU A 37 -1.48 -14.67 -9.15
C LEU A 37 -2.40 -15.61 -8.35
N SER A 38 -3.67 -15.71 -8.74
CA SER A 38 -4.70 -16.52 -8.08
C SER A 38 -4.65 -16.42 -6.54
N PRO A 39 -4.76 -15.19 -5.98
CA PRO A 39 -4.52 -14.96 -4.56
C PRO A 39 -5.54 -15.70 -3.69
N VAL A 40 -5.07 -16.31 -2.60
CA VAL A 40 -5.91 -16.96 -1.59
C VAL A 40 -5.72 -16.25 -0.26
N MET A 41 -6.81 -15.70 0.28
CA MET A 41 -6.81 -15.14 1.62
C MET A 41 -7.00 -16.24 2.66
N LEU A 42 -6.19 -16.21 3.71
CA LEU A 42 -6.33 -17.05 4.90
C LEU A 42 -6.33 -16.15 6.14
N SER A 43 -7.12 -16.50 7.14
CA SER A 43 -7.13 -15.81 8.43
C SER A 43 -7.32 -16.78 9.58
N THR A 44 -6.86 -16.37 10.76
CA THR A 44 -6.92 -17.19 11.98
C THR A 44 -8.08 -16.76 12.85
N LEU A 45 -8.99 -17.69 13.16
CA LEU A 45 -10.11 -17.46 14.07
C LEU A 45 -9.64 -17.36 15.52
N LYS A 46 -10.50 -16.84 16.40
CA LYS A 46 -10.21 -16.71 17.85
C LYS A 46 -9.86 -18.04 18.55
N ASN A 47 -10.33 -19.15 18.01
CA ASN A 47 -10.03 -20.49 18.53
C ASN A 47 -8.72 -21.09 17.96
N GLY A 48 -7.97 -20.33 17.17
CA GLY A 48 -6.71 -20.75 16.56
C GLY A 48 -6.84 -21.44 15.20
N ASN A 49 -8.06 -21.72 14.73
CA ASN A 49 -8.24 -22.39 13.44
C ASN A 49 -7.96 -21.44 12.28
N ILE A 50 -7.19 -21.90 11.31
CA ILE A 50 -6.96 -21.19 10.04
C ILE A 50 -8.12 -21.50 9.09
N VAL A 51 -8.72 -20.47 8.52
CA VAL A 51 -9.82 -20.57 7.56
C VAL A 51 -9.51 -19.79 6.29
N ARG A 52 -10.13 -20.19 5.19
CA ARG A 52 -10.13 -19.39 3.96
C ARG A 52 -10.97 -18.13 4.14
N GLY A 53 -10.50 -17.04 3.54
CA GLY A 53 -11.10 -15.71 3.65
C GLY A 53 -10.62 -14.94 4.89
N LEU A 54 -11.33 -13.86 5.20
CA LEU A 54 -10.98 -12.87 6.23
C LEU A 54 -11.84 -13.01 7.50
N ALA A 55 -12.52 -14.15 7.72
CA ALA A 55 -13.38 -14.34 8.89
C ALA A 55 -12.65 -14.20 10.25
N GLY A 56 -11.34 -14.45 10.29
CA GLY A 56 -10.49 -14.24 11.48
C GLY A 56 -10.10 -12.79 11.74
N VAL A 57 -10.27 -11.90 10.76
CA VAL A 57 -9.97 -10.48 10.88
C VAL A 57 -11.09 -9.76 11.66
N PRO A 58 -10.79 -8.81 12.56
CA PRO A 58 -11.83 -8.03 13.26
C PRO A 58 -12.79 -7.31 12.30
N ASP A 59 -14.07 -7.21 12.68
CA ASP A 59 -15.09 -6.50 11.87
C ASP A 59 -15.20 -5.01 12.20
N LYS A 60 -14.55 -4.55 13.27
CA LYS A 60 -14.57 -3.17 13.74
C LYS A 60 -13.15 -2.69 14.00
N GLY A 61 -12.87 -1.46 13.56
CA GLY A 61 -11.59 -0.80 13.79
C GLY A 61 -11.53 0.03 15.09
N PRO A 62 -10.40 0.74 15.29
CA PRO A 62 -9.25 0.80 14.38
C PRO A 62 -8.46 -0.52 14.37
N VAL A 63 -8.09 -0.98 13.18
CA VAL A 63 -7.21 -2.13 12.98
C VAL A 63 -5.99 -1.68 12.19
N LEU A 64 -4.80 -2.02 12.64
CA LEU A 64 -3.55 -1.79 11.92
C LEU A 64 -2.99 -3.13 11.44
N PHE A 65 -2.96 -3.32 10.13
CA PHE A 65 -2.26 -4.43 9.50
C PHE A 65 -0.80 -4.07 9.33
N VAL A 66 0.08 -4.92 9.86
CA VAL A 66 1.53 -4.75 9.74
C VAL A 66 2.11 -6.00 9.09
N GLY A 67 2.82 -5.80 7.99
CA GLY A 67 3.45 -6.84 7.20
C GLY A 67 4.58 -6.24 6.36
N TYR A 68 5.17 -7.05 5.51
CA TYR A 68 6.22 -6.65 4.58
C TYR A 68 5.68 -6.64 3.15
N HIS A 69 6.23 -5.82 2.27
CA HIS A 69 5.81 -5.79 0.85
C HIS A 69 6.38 -6.98 0.06
N GLN A 70 5.57 -7.54 -0.84
CA GLN A 70 6.12 -8.28 -1.98
C GLN A 70 6.66 -7.28 -3.02
N LEU A 71 7.40 -7.77 -4.00
CA LEU A 71 8.06 -6.93 -5.00
C LEU A 71 7.02 -6.07 -5.76
N LEU A 72 7.30 -4.78 -5.90
CA LEU A 72 6.41 -3.76 -6.48
C LEU A 72 5.07 -3.58 -5.76
N ALA A 73 4.91 -4.09 -4.52
CA ALA A 73 3.66 -4.04 -3.76
C ALA A 73 2.46 -4.69 -4.48
N MET A 74 2.72 -5.73 -5.27
CA MET A 74 1.74 -6.41 -6.12
C MET A 74 0.70 -7.20 -5.31
N GLU A 75 0.92 -7.42 -4.00
CA GLU A 75 -0.05 -8.03 -3.09
C GLU A 75 -1.21 -7.10 -2.72
N VAL A 76 -1.00 -5.77 -2.82
CA VAL A 76 -1.95 -4.75 -2.34
C VAL A 76 -3.30 -4.81 -3.07
N PRO A 77 -3.38 -4.93 -4.40
CA PRO A 77 -4.66 -5.11 -5.11
C PRO A 77 -5.51 -6.26 -4.58
N ALA A 78 -4.90 -7.43 -4.36
CA ALA A 78 -5.61 -8.60 -3.86
C ALA A 78 -6.13 -8.38 -2.44
N LEU A 79 -5.33 -7.74 -1.57
CA LEU A 79 -5.76 -7.38 -0.22
C LEU A 79 -6.95 -6.42 -0.24
N VAL A 80 -6.87 -5.33 -1.02
CA VAL A 80 -7.97 -4.37 -1.18
C VAL A 80 -9.23 -5.05 -1.69
N GLU A 81 -9.12 -5.91 -2.71
CA GLU A 81 -10.24 -6.67 -3.25
C GLU A 81 -10.89 -7.56 -2.19
N GLY A 82 -10.09 -8.33 -1.45
CA GLY A 82 -10.56 -9.22 -0.39
C GLY A 82 -11.35 -8.47 0.70
N PHE A 83 -10.84 -7.31 1.14
CA PHE A 83 -11.54 -6.47 2.12
C PHE A 83 -12.86 -5.91 1.57
N LEU A 84 -12.87 -5.43 0.32
CA LEU A 84 -14.11 -4.94 -0.30
C LEU A 84 -15.15 -6.06 -0.51
N ARG A 85 -14.70 -7.27 -0.87
CA ARG A 85 -15.58 -8.42 -1.10
C ARG A 85 -16.13 -9.01 0.18
N GLU A 86 -15.29 -9.27 1.18
CA GLU A 86 -15.69 -10.03 2.37
C GLU A 86 -16.03 -9.12 3.55
N LYS A 87 -15.25 -8.07 3.79
CA LYS A 87 -15.43 -7.15 4.93
C LYS A 87 -16.31 -5.95 4.61
N LYS A 88 -16.60 -5.68 3.33
CA LYS A 88 -17.38 -4.52 2.87
C LYS A 88 -16.83 -3.19 3.39
N THR A 89 -15.53 -3.15 3.60
CA THR A 89 -14.78 -1.99 4.08
C THR A 89 -13.53 -1.84 3.24
N ILE A 90 -12.91 -0.67 3.30
CA ILE A 90 -11.69 -0.39 2.56
C ILE A 90 -10.47 -0.53 3.46
N LEU A 91 -9.41 -1.11 2.93
CA LEU A 91 -8.11 -1.18 3.57
C LEU A 91 -7.28 0.04 3.15
N ARG A 92 -7.02 0.96 4.08
CA ARG A 92 -6.35 2.23 3.84
C ARG A 92 -4.84 2.06 3.87
N ALA A 93 -4.21 1.95 2.70
CA ALA A 93 -2.76 1.82 2.60
C ALA A 93 -2.05 3.16 2.90
N ALA A 94 -1.13 3.17 3.86
CA ALA A 94 -0.23 4.29 4.08
C ALA A 94 0.89 4.26 3.02
N ALA A 95 0.79 5.12 2.01
CA ALA A 95 1.65 5.11 0.83
C ALA A 95 2.59 6.32 0.80
N HIS A 96 3.72 6.19 0.10
CA HIS A 96 4.69 7.28 -0.04
C HIS A 96 4.08 8.50 -0.76
N GLN A 97 4.51 9.71 -0.40
CA GLN A 97 3.91 10.94 -0.92
C GLN A 97 4.00 11.07 -2.45
N VAL A 98 5.00 10.46 -3.08
CA VAL A 98 5.18 10.47 -4.55
C VAL A 98 3.94 9.97 -5.29
N PHE A 99 3.15 9.07 -4.69
CA PHE A 99 1.92 8.56 -5.30
C PHE A 99 0.79 9.61 -5.35
N PHE A 100 1.01 10.80 -4.77
CA PHE A 100 0.02 11.87 -4.62
C PHE A 100 0.53 13.26 -5.06
N VAL A 101 1.83 13.42 -5.32
CA VAL A 101 2.40 14.69 -5.81
C VAL A 101 2.20 14.77 -7.33
N GLY A 102 1.04 15.27 -7.73
CA GLY A 102 0.68 15.43 -9.13
C GLY A 102 1.22 16.73 -9.73
N ASN A 103 2.42 16.70 -10.31
CA ASN A 103 2.90 17.73 -11.25
C ASN A 103 3.65 17.18 -12.47
N TYR A 104 3.62 15.87 -12.70
CA TYR A 104 4.25 15.27 -13.88
C TYR A 104 3.16 14.89 -14.88
N GLU A 105 2.93 15.77 -15.86
CA GLU A 105 1.99 15.53 -16.96
C GLU A 105 2.28 14.20 -17.70
N ILE A 106 3.55 13.77 -17.70
CA ILE A 106 4.01 12.51 -18.28
C ILE A 106 3.50 11.29 -17.48
N LEU A 107 3.55 11.33 -16.14
CA LEU A 107 3.08 10.22 -15.29
C LEU A 107 1.55 10.11 -15.26
N ARG A 108 0.83 11.23 -15.49
CA ARG A 108 -0.64 11.25 -15.57
C ARG A 108 -1.21 10.63 -16.85
N GLN A 109 -0.47 10.65 -17.96
CA GLN A 109 -0.96 10.10 -19.23
C GLN A 109 -0.76 8.59 -19.33
N GLU A 110 0.23 8.02 -18.62
CA GLU A 110 0.64 6.62 -18.84
C GLU A 110 0.38 5.65 -17.66
N LEU A 111 0.04 6.11 -16.45
CA LEU A 111 -0.07 5.23 -15.27
C LEU A 111 -1.42 5.34 -14.56
N SER A 112 -2.38 4.52 -15.01
CA SER A 112 -3.65 4.24 -14.31
C SER A 112 -3.48 3.75 -12.87
N LEU A 113 -2.27 3.30 -12.50
CA LEU A 113 -1.91 2.82 -11.17
C LEU A 113 -1.91 3.92 -10.10
N PHE A 114 -1.51 5.16 -10.41
CA PHE A 114 -1.52 6.26 -9.43
C PHE A 114 -2.94 6.70 -9.07
N ASP A 115 -3.81 6.78 -10.07
CA ASP A 115 -5.23 7.06 -9.86
C ASP A 115 -5.89 5.93 -9.07
N TRP A 116 -5.48 4.68 -9.32
CA TRP A 116 -5.95 3.52 -8.55
C TRP A 116 -5.65 3.63 -7.05
N PHE A 117 -4.40 3.96 -6.66
CA PHE A 117 -4.07 4.13 -5.24
C PHE A 117 -4.97 5.14 -4.55
N SER A 118 -5.19 6.30 -5.17
CA SER A 118 -6.06 7.33 -4.62
C SER A 118 -7.54 6.91 -4.59
N ALA A 119 -8.02 6.26 -5.66
CA ALA A 119 -9.42 5.80 -5.78
C ALA A 119 -9.76 4.69 -4.77
N PHE A 120 -8.78 3.85 -4.45
CA PHE A 120 -8.91 2.74 -3.50
C PHE A 120 -8.37 3.07 -2.10
N GLY A 121 -8.30 4.35 -1.76
CA GLY A 121 -8.16 4.82 -0.38
C GLY A 121 -6.74 4.78 0.17
N ALA A 122 -5.70 4.69 -0.66
CA ALA A 122 -4.36 4.96 -0.20
C ALA A 122 -4.25 6.41 0.29
N VAL A 123 -3.44 6.60 1.33
CA VAL A 123 -3.26 7.88 2.02
C VAL A 123 -1.77 8.18 2.11
N PRO A 124 -1.33 9.43 1.85
CA PRO A 124 0.07 9.80 2.06
C PRO A 124 0.48 9.52 3.50
N VAL A 125 1.55 8.76 3.67
CA VAL A 125 2.09 8.41 5.00
C VAL A 125 2.50 9.70 5.72
N SER A 126 1.90 9.93 6.88
CA SER A 126 2.25 11.01 7.80
C SER A 126 1.66 10.74 9.18
N PRO A 127 2.23 11.30 10.26
CA PRO A 127 1.65 11.18 11.60
C PRO A 127 0.21 11.70 11.68
N ILE A 128 -0.10 12.80 11.00
CA ILE A 128 -1.43 13.41 11.05
C ILE A 128 -2.49 12.59 10.31
N ASN A 129 -2.14 11.99 9.16
CA ASN A 129 -3.07 11.11 8.46
C ASN A 129 -3.27 9.79 9.21
N THR A 130 -2.21 9.24 9.80
CA THR A 130 -2.30 8.03 10.64
C THR A 130 -3.20 8.26 11.84
N TYR A 131 -3.03 9.40 12.53
CA TYR A 131 -3.91 9.83 13.62
C TYR A 131 -5.38 9.86 13.17
N LYS A 132 -5.68 10.54 12.04
CA LYS A 132 -7.06 10.67 11.53
C LYS A 132 -7.67 9.32 11.16
N MET A 133 -6.91 8.42 10.53
CA MET A 133 -7.41 7.08 10.20
C MET A 133 -7.73 6.27 11.46
N PHE A 134 -6.89 6.34 12.50
CA PHE A 134 -7.17 5.67 13.78
C PHE A 134 -8.36 6.29 14.53
N GLU A 135 -8.45 7.61 14.59
CA GLU A 135 -9.58 8.34 15.19
C GLU A 135 -10.92 7.97 14.53
N ARG A 136 -10.89 7.70 13.22
CA ARG A 136 -12.07 7.30 12.44
C ARG A 136 -12.35 5.79 12.46
N ASN A 137 -11.63 5.02 13.28
CA ASN A 137 -11.77 3.57 13.39
C ASN A 137 -11.53 2.84 12.05
N GLU A 138 -10.65 3.35 11.20
CA GLU A 138 -10.39 2.77 9.88
C GLU A 138 -9.49 1.52 9.96
N PHE A 139 -9.51 0.72 8.90
CA PHE A 139 -8.59 -0.40 8.70
C PHE A 139 -7.37 0.13 7.95
N VAL A 140 -6.21 0.16 8.60
CA VAL A 140 -4.98 0.76 8.07
C VAL A 140 -4.00 -0.33 7.70
N LEU A 141 -3.41 -0.23 6.51
CA LEU A 141 -2.34 -1.10 6.04
C LEU A 141 -1.02 -0.35 6.06
N LEU A 142 -0.03 -0.89 6.78
CA LEU A 142 1.28 -0.29 6.95
C LEU A 142 2.38 -1.31 6.74
N TYR A 143 3.34 -0.89 5.92
CA TYR A 143 4.59 -1.60 5.67
C TYR A 143 5.73 -0.81 6.30
N PRO A 144 6.33 -1.27 7.40
CA PRO A 144 7.33 -0.52 8.15
C PRO A 144 8.54 -0.08 7.29
N GLY A 145 8.99 -0.92 6.36
CA GLY A 145 10.09 -0.59 5.45
C GLY A 145 9.64 0.20 4.22
N GLY A 146 8.33 0.31 3.98
CA GLY A 146 7.75 1.12 2.91
C GLY A 146 8.33 0.80 1.53
N VAL A 147 8.70 1.84 0.76
CA VAL A 147 9.20 1.67 -0.62
C VAL A 147 10.46 0.81 -0.69
N ARG A 148 11.28 0.75 0.38
CA ARG A 148 12.47 -0.11 0.42
C ARG A 148 12.14 -1.60 0.39
N GLU A 149 11.01 -1.99 0.97
CA GLU A 149 10.48 -3.34 0.90
C GLU A 149 9.85 -3.60 -0.48
N ALA A 150 9.08 -2.64 -1.01
CA ALA A 150 8.49 -2.79 -2.34
C ALA A 150 9.53 -2.86 -3.47
N LEU A 151 10.72 -2.30 -3.28
CA LEU A 151 11.85 -2.34 -4.23
C LEU A 151 13.02 -3.16 -3.67
N HIS A 152 12.72 -4.23 -2.93
CA HIS A 152 13.74 -5.05 -2.30
C HIS A 152 14.66 -5.74 -3.33
N ARG A 153 15.89 -6.04 -2.90
CA ARG A 153 16.93 -6.64 -3.76
C ARG A 153 16.82 -8.16 -3.75
N LYS A 154 17.50 -8.81 -4.69
CA LYS A 154 17.65 -10.26 -4.68
C LYS A 154 18.16 -10.76 -3.33
N GLY A 155 17.53 -11.80 -2.79
CA GLY A 155 17.83 -12.35 -1.47
C GLY A 155 17.22 -11.56 -0.31
N GLU A 156 16.37 -10.57 -0.58
CA GLU A 156 15.62 -9.81 0.41
C GLU A 156 14.10 -10.07 0.38
N ALA A 157 13.65 -10.99 -0.47
CA ALA A 157 12.28 -11.51 -0.45
C ALA A 157 11.90 -11.96 0.96
N TYR A 158 10.62 -11.78 1.32
CA TYR A 158 10.06 -12.18 2.62
C TYR A 158 10.66 -11.48 3.85
N LYS A 159 11.43 -10.40 3.67
CA LYS A 159 12.03 -9.65 4.78
C LYS A 159 11.20 -8.43 5.16
N LEU A 160 10.93 -8.32 6.46
CA LEU A 160 10.35 -7.15 7.09
C LEU A 160 11.47 -6.24 7.62
N PHE A 161 11.50 -4.99 7.17
CA PHE A 161 12.49 -4.00 7.56
C PHE A 161 11.85 -2.98 8.50
N TRP A 162 12.32 -2.95 9.74
CA TRP A 162 11.84 -1.99 10.73
C TRP A 162 12.61 -0.67 10.62
N PRO A 163 11.92 0.48 10.71
CA PRO A 163 12.61 1.75 10.88
C PRO A 163 13.26 1.81 12.27
N ASP A 164 14.37 2.54 12.39
CA ASP A 164 15.06 2.76 13.67
C ASP A 164 14.13 3.36 14.74
N GLN A 165 13.16 4.17 14.30
CA GLN A 165 12.14 4.78 15.15
C GLN A 165 10.73 4.46 14.64
N PRO A 166 10.08 3.39 15.15
CA PRO A 166 8.75 3.00 14.72
C PRO A 166 7.66 3.82 15.44
N GLU A 167 7.56 5.12 15.11
CA GLU A 167 6.62 6.07 15.75
C GLU A 167 5.15 5.64 15.70
N PHE A 168 4.77 4.88 14.67
CA PHE A 168 3.43 4.35 14.52
C PHE A 168 3.03 3.41 15.67
N VAL A 169 3.99 2.71 16.29
CA VAL A 169 3.73 1.80 17.43
C VAL A 169 3.26 2.57 18.65
N ARG A 170 3.90 3.71 18.95
CA ARG A 170 3.44 4.58 20.05
C ARG A 170 2.04 5.12 19.77
N MET A 171 1.77 5.50 18.52
CA MET A 171 0.46 6.02 18.13
C MET A 171 -0.62 4.94 18.24
N ALA A 172 -0.34 3.74 17.74
CA ALA A 172 -1.24 2.58 17.85
C ALA A 172 -1.56 2.27 19.31
N ALA A 173 -0.55 2.28 20.19
CA ALA A 173 -0.73 2.07 21.63
C ALA A 173 -1.63 3.14 22.28
N ARG A 174 -1.47 4.42 21.93
CA ARG A 174 -2.29 5.52 22.44
C ARG A 174 -3.77 5.40 22.08
N PHE A 175 -4.06 4.88 20.90
CA PHE A 175 -5.43 4.69 20.41
C PHE A 175 -6.02 3.32 20.79
N GLY A 176 -5.24 2.42 21.39
CA GLY A 176 -5.67 1.04 21.65
C GLY A 176 -5.97 0.26 20.37
N VAL A 177 -5.22 0.53 19.30
CA VAL A 177 -5.43 -0.08 17.98
C VAL A 177 -5.14 -1.57 18.03
N THR A 178 -6.02 -2.38 17.42
CA THR A 178 -5.73 -3.81 17.24
C THR A 178 -4.69 -3.98 16.14
N VAL A 179 -3.50 -4.45 16.48
CA VAL A 179 -2.45 -4.76 15.49
C VAL A 179 -2.64 -6.19 15.00
N VAL A 180 -2.82 -6.35 13.69
CA VAL A 180 -2.94 -7.66 13.03
C VAL A 180 -1.69 -7.88 12.17
N PRO A 181 -0.79 -8.79 12.56
CA PRO A 181 0.30 -9.17 11.68
C PRO A 181 -0.24 -9.94 10.48
N PHE A 182 0.32 -9.72 9.31
CA PHE A 182 0.03 -10.52 8.11
C PHE A 182 1.31 -10.76 7.30
N GLY A 183 1.22 -11.71 6.39
CA GLY A 183 2.26 -11.97 5.39
C GLY A 183 1.63 -12.49 4.10
N CYS A 184 2.39 -12.39 3.02
CA CYS A 184 2.03 -12.93 1.72
C CYS A 184 3.04 -14.02 1.33
N VAL A 185 2.70 -14.90 0.40
CA VAL A 185 3.62 -15.95 -0.06
C VAL A 185 3.37 -16.23 -1.53
N GLY A 186 4.43 -16.40 -2.31
CA GLY A 186 4.42 -16.95 -3.66
C GLY A 186 4.71 -15.94 -4.76
N GLU A 187 4.47 -14.65 -4.53
CA GLU A 187 4.62 -13.64 -5.57
C GLU A 187 6.10 -13.34 -5.86
N ASP A 188 6.91 -13.14 -4.81
CA ASP A 188 8.36 -12.96 -4.98
C ASP A 188 9.00 -14.17 -5.67
N ASP A 189 8.50 -15.38 -5.41
CA ASP A 189 8.98 -16.61 -6.07
C ASP A 189 8.62 -16.65 -7.55
N PHE A 190 7.41 -16.17 -7.91
CA PHE A 190 6.98 -16.08 -9.30
C PHE A 190 7.80 -15.04 -10.08
N VAL A 191 8.08 -13.88 -9.47
CA VAL A 191 8.84 -12.81 -10.13
C VAL A 191 10.31 -13.19 -10.27
N GLU A 192 10.91 -13.91 -9.31
CA GLU A 192 12.27 -14.43 -9.45
C GLU A 192 12.40 -15.37 -10.68
N ILE A 193 11.33 -16.09 -11.03
CA ILE A 193 11.29 -16.97 -12.21
C ILE A 193 11.10 -16.18 -13.52
N VAL A 194 10.29 -15.11 -13.51
CA VAL A 194 9.89 -14.37 -14.73
C VAL A 194 10.81 -13.18 -15.06
N LEU A 195 11.47 -12.58 -14.08
CA LEU A 195 12.36 -11.43 -14.22
C LEU A 195 13.70 -11.70 -13.52
N ASP A 196 14.67 -12.25 -14.25
CA ASP A 196 16.06 -12.36 -13.81
C ASP A 196 16.59 -10.97 -13.40
N TYR A 197 17.42 -10.94 -12.35
CA TYR A 197 18.16 -9.77 -11.84
C TYR A 197 18.86 -8.92 -12.93
N ASN A 198 19.31 -9.52 -14.03
CA ASN A 198 19.91 -8.83 -15.17
C ASN A 198 18.88 -8.17 -16.10
N ASP A 199 17.63 -8.65 -16.12
CA ASP A 199 16.57 -8.09 -16.96
C ASP A 199 16.02 -6.80 -16.35
N GLN A 200 15.86 -6.73 -15.02
CA GLN A 200 15.32 -5.55 -14.33
C GLN A 200 16.17 -4.27 -14.51
N LYS A 201 17.51 -4.39 -14.56
CA LYS A 201 18.41 -3.25 -14.80
C LYS A 201 18.42 -2.78 -16.26
N ASN A 202 17.95 -3.63 -17.17
CA ASN A 202 17.93 -3.40 -18.61
C ASN A 202 16.53 -3.09 -19.16
N ILE A 203 15.47 -3.22 -18.34
CA ILE A 203 14.12 -2.75 -18.69
C ILE A 203 14.11 -1.20 -18.59
N PRO A 204 14.02 -0.48 -19.72
CA PRO A 204 14.17 0.98 -19.74
C PRO A 204 13.15 1.67 -18.84
N TYR A 205 11.91 1.19 -18.84
CA TYR A 205 10.81 1.78 -18.08
C TYR A 205 10.98 1.69 -16.56
N LEU A 206 11.44 0.56 -16.03
CA LEU A 206 11.65 0.37 -14.59
C LEU A 206 12.86 1.19 -14.10
N LYS A 207 13.91 1.25 -14.91
CA LYS A 207 15.09 2.08 -14.65
C LYS A 207 14.74 3.56 -14.63
N ASP A 208 13.91 4.03 -15.57
CA ASP A 208 13.49 5.43 -15.66
C ASP A 208 12.48 5.77 -14.57
N ALA A 209 11.58 4.86 -14.20
CA ALA A 209 10.70 5.02 -13.03
C ALA A 209 11.50 5.12 -11.72
N ILE A 210 12.51 4.27 -11.52
CA ILE A 210 13.40 4.32 -10.35
C ILE A 210 14.24 5.62 -10.36
N LYS A 211 14.77 6.04 -11.51
CA LYS A 211 15.52 7.30 -11.63
C LYS A 211 14.65 8.51 -11.37
N SER A 212 13.48 8.60 -12.00
CA SER A 212 12.48 9.66 -11.76
C SER A 212 12.11 9.69 -10.28
N PHE A 213 11.81 8.53 -9.68
CA PHE A 213 11.51 8.42 -8.25
C PHE A 213 12.64 9.01 -7.40
N ASN A 214 13.91 8.70 -7.69
CA ASN A 214 15.06 9.24 -6.96
C ASN A 214 15.32 10.74 -7.20
N GLU A 215 15.04 11.25 -8.39
CA GLU A 215 15.19 12.67 -8.73
C GLU A 215 14.08 13.51 -8.09
N ASP A 216 12.84 13.02 -8.15
CA ASP A 216 11.68 13.60 -7.47
C ASP A 216 11.86 13.55 -5.94
N PHE A 217 12.48 12.48 -5.43
CA PHE A 217 12.88 12.36 -4.03
C PHE A 217 13.86 13.47 -3.61
N LYS A 218 14.86 13.81 -4.44
CA LYS A 218 15.76 14.93 -4.16
C LYS A 218 15.07 16.29 -4.17
N GLY A 219 14.03 16.47 -5.00
CA GLY A 219 13.23 17.70 -5.08
C GLY A 219 12.33 17.92 -3.84
N LEU A 220 11.76 16.85 -3.30
CA LEU A 220 10.84 16.90 -2.15
C LEU A 220 11.53 17.08 -0.78
N ILE A 221 12.83 16.76 -0.68
CA ILE A 221 13.63 16.92 0.56
C ILE A 221 13.80 18.39 0.99
N ARG A 222 13.52 19.37 0.13
CA ARG A 222 13.70 20.79 0.47
C ARG A 222 12.60 21.44 1.32
N SER A 223 11.57 20.71 1.73
CA SER A 223 10.55 21.24 2.67
C SER A 223 10.10 20.21 3.71
N ASP A 224 10.69 20.32 4.91
CA ASP A 224 10.10 20.10 6.23
C ASP A 224 9.63 18.71 6.71
N PHE A 225 9.87 17.59 6.03
CA PHE A 225 9.60 16.27 6.61
C PHE A 225 10.75 15.27 6.41
N TYR A 226 11.52 15.07 7.48
CA TYR A 226 12.62 14.12 7.56
C TYR A 226 12.09 12.67 7.66
N TYR A 227 12.24 11.90 6.58
CA TYR A 227 12.46 10.45 6.65
C TYR A 227 13.58 10.13 5.64
N PRO A 228 14.81 9.84 6.09
CA PRO A 228 15.92 9.61 5.18
C PRO A 228 15.78 8.21 4.57
N CYS A 229 15.11 8.10 3.43
CA CYS A 229 15.28 6.96 2.54
C CYS A 229 16.32 7.32 1.47
N GLN A 230 17.59 7.45 1.87
CA GLN A 230 18.65 7.57 0.87
C GLN A 230 18.82 6.21 0.19
N PHE A 231 18.40 6.11 -1.07
CA PHE A 231 18.66 4.95 -1.91
C PHE A 231 20.12 5.00 -2.39
N SER A 232 21.01 4.29 -1.72
CA SER A 232 22.34 3.96 -2.25
C SER A 232 22.21 2.70 -3.11
N PHE A 233 22.19 2.88 -4.43
CA PHE A 233 22.30 1.78 -5.41
C PHE A 233 23.73 1.30 -5.54
#